data_AF-A0A938GP80-F1
#
_entry.id   AF-A0A938GP80-F1
#
_cell.length_a   1.000
_cell.length_b   1.000
_cell.length_c   1.000
_cell.angle_alpha   90.00
_cell.angle_beta   90.00
_cell.angle_gamma   90.00
#
_symmetry.space_group_name_H-M   'P 1'
#
loop_
_entity.id
_entity.type
_entity.pdbx_description
1 polymer ?
#
loop_
_entity_poly.entity_id
_entity_poly.type
_entity_poly.pdbx_seq_one_letter_code
_entity_poly.pdbx_strand_id
1 'polypeptide(L)'
;MRTLFFILLGGLLGLGWDRGFAHPGHDAQNAPASTEATALVFADFHSPDCAWVNGLLDQLAEAKHLKLQRIFKHAPAHPDAMPAHEAALAAGAQGKFLAMHDLLFKTPKPVGSTLLSAARSLGLNMEQFESALDDRQYRNVVLRDIAEARALGVTTTPTVYINGTRLGSLAELQDLVRRASIPPPPKWESLKNENPVFDLLGSPASGPEDAPVTLVEFTDFRCGFCRLHSQTLDQLAQIYPGRIRRVFKHYPLSMEGAALLPHAGSMVAFAQGNFWGMHRILMESPLGESASDLPDRAKALGLAPDPFVTPTADPQVMAVIRRDQAEGVQWGIRATPTTFLNGRRLVGRQPLEYLAAYVQAILAEKGITNLGALRPMPAGIDNLGVSAPVGNGSVDKDAACERSLPPTGAGKQVPASKN
;
A
#
# COMPACT_ATOMS: atom_id res chain seq x y z
N MET A 1 -22.41 29.16 3.55
CA MET A 1 -23.31 28.46 2.59
C MET A 1 -22.81 28.48 1.15
N ARG A 2 -22.29 29.60 0.60
CA ARG A 2 -21.77 29.65 -0.79
C ARG A 2 -20.55 28.73 -1.07
N THR A 3 -19.65 28.54 -0.11
CA THR A 3 -18.46 27.68 -0.28
C THR A 3 -18.78 26.19 -0.31
N LEU A 4 -19.68 25.71 0.56
CA LEU A 4 -20.17 24.32 0.52
C LEU A 4 -20.90 24.00 -0.79
N PHE A 5 -21.56 25.00 -1.39
CA PHE A 5 -22.30 24.84 -2.64
C PHE A 5 -21.38 24.58 -3.84
N PHE A 6 -20.17 25.15 -3.86
CA PHE A 6 -19.16 24.87 -4.89
C PHE A 6 -18.50 23.50 -4.73
N ILE A 7 -18.31 23.03 -3.49
CA ILE A 7 -17.76 21.69 -3.20
C ILE A 7 -18.73 20.60 -3.69
N LEU A 8 -20.04 20.79 -3.50
CA LEU A 8 -21.08 19.85 -3.95
C LEU A 8 -21.34 19.91 -5.46
N LEU A 9 -21.31 21.09 -6.10
CA LEU A 9 -21.50 21.20 -7.55
C LEU A 9 -20.26 20.79 -8.37
N GLY A 10 -19.05 20.96 -7.84
CA GLY A 10 -17.81 20.56 -8.51
C GLY A 10 -17.76 19.07 -8.83
N GLY A 11 -18.26 18.24 -7.90
CA GLY A 11 -18.41 16.80 -8.12
C GLY A 11 -19.47 16.41 -9.16
N LEU A 12 -20.43 17.28 -9.46
CA LEU A 12 -21.52 17.05 -10.43
C LEU A 12 -21.23 17.59 -11.84
N LEU A 13 -20.32 18.57 -11.97
CA LEU A 13 -20.01 19.25 -13.24
C LEU A 13 -18.62 18.92 -13.82
N GLY A 14 -17.88 17.97 -13.22
CA GLY A 14 -16.54 17.61 -13.69
C GLY A 14 -15.49 18.71 -13.53
N LEU A 15 -15.77 19.72 -12.70
CA LEU A 15 -14.77 20.69 -12.26
C LEU A 15 -14.02 20.07 -11.08
N GLY A 16 -12.71 19.81 -11.27
CA GLY A 16 -11.87 19.12 -10.29
C GLY A 16 -12.07 19.62 -8.86
N TRP A 17 -12.16 18.67 -7.92
CA TRP A 17 -12.33 18.89 -6.47
C TRP A 17 -11.34 19.93 -5.90
N ASP A 18 -10.16 20.01 -6.50
CA ASP A 18 -9.04 20.88 -6.18
C ASP A 18 -9.24 22.37 -6.51
N ARG A 19 -10.04 22.70 -7.54
CA ARG A 19 -10.21 24.08 -8.00
C ARG A 19 -10.88 25.01 -6.98
N GLY A 20 -11.65 24.45 -6.05
CA GLY A 20 -12.27 25.22 -4.96
C GLY A 20 -11.30 25.59 -3.82
N PHE A 21 -10.17 24.87 -3.72
CA PHE A 21 -9.19 25.04 -2.65
C PHE A 21 -8.00 25.90 -3.08
N ALA A 22 -7.66 25.94 -4.38
CA ALA A 22 -6.53 26.72 -4.86
C ALA A 22 -6.74 28.22 -4.68
N HIS A 23 -5.79 28.92 -4.06
CA HIS A 23 -5.76 30.37 -4.05
C HIS A 23 -5.18 30.91 -5.37
N PRO A 24 -5.82 31.92 -6.00
CA PRO A 24 -5.27 32.59 -7.17
C PRO A 24 -3.89 33.18 -6.87
N GLY A 25 -2.91 32.89 -7.73
CA GLY A 25 -1.54 33.41 -7.59
C GLY A 25 -0.55 32.36 -7.08
N HIS A 26 -0.68 31.84 -5.86
CA HIS A 26 0.36 30.95 -5.30
C HIS A 26 0.19 29.47 -5.64
N ASP A 27 -1.02 28.91 -5.58
CA ASP A 27 -1.25 27.51 -5.97
C ASP A 27 -1.20 27.34 -7.50
N ALA A 28 -1.57 28.40 -8.24
CA ALA A 28 -1.51 28.45 -9.69
C ALA A 28 -0.08 28.51 -10.24
N GLN A 29 0.89 29.05 -9.47
CA GLN A 29 2.31 29.05 -9.86
C GLN A 29 2.93 27.65 -9.85
N ASN A 30 2.31 26.68 -9.16
CA ASN A 30 2.86 25.35 -8.93
C ASN A 30 2.08 24.22 -9.61
N ALA A 31 1.02 24.58 -10.35
CA ALA A 31 0.22 23.61 -11.07
C ALA A 31 0.96 23.16 -12.33
N PRO A 32 1.28 21.87 -12.50
CA PRO A 32 1.83 21.39 -13.76
C PRO A 32 0.81 21.60 -14.88
N ALA A 33 1.29 21.82 -16.11
CA ALA A 33 0.43 22.03 -17.29
C ALA A 33 -0.54 20.86 -17.59
N SER A 34 -0.30 19.70 -16.98
CA SER A 34 -1.21 18.55 -16.88
C SER A 34 -1.00 17.93 -15.49
N THR A 35 -2.02 17.97 -14.64
CA THR A 35 -1.98 17.35 -13.29
C THR A 35 -2.46 15.91 -13.36
N GLU A 36 -1.68 14.97 -12.84
CA GLU A 36 -2.08 13.56 -12.67
C GLU A 36 -2.56 13.28 -11.24
N ALA A 37 -2.08 14.04 -10.25
CA ALA A 37 -2.55 13.96 -8.88
C ALA A 37 -2.44 15.30 -8.15
N THR A 38 -3.29 15.53 -7.16
CA THR A 38 -3.32 16.71 -6.30
C THR A 38 -3.16 16.32 -4.82
N ALA A 39 -2.15 16.89 -4.16
CA ALA A 39 -1.98 16.85 -2.71
C ALA A 39 -2.43 18.17 -2.09
N LEU A 40 -3.49 18.15 -1.28
CA LEU A 40 -3.94 19.26 -0.45
C LEU A 40 -3.42 19.07 0.97
N VAL A 41 -2.70 20.06 1.51
CA VAL A 41 -2.02 19.94 2.80
C VAL A 41 -2.38 21.11 3.70
N PHE A 42 -2.98 20.81 4.85
CA PHE A 42 -3.10 21.77 5.95
C PHE A 42 -1.89 21.65 6.85
N ALA A 43 -1.09 22.70 6.91
CA ALA A 43 0.20 22.66 7.60
C ALA A 43 0.50 23.96 8.35
N ASP A 44 1.46 23.83 9.26
CA ASP A 44 1.99 24.88 10.12
C ASP A 44 3.50 24.95 9.95
N PHE A 45 4.03 26.14 9.63
CA PHE A 45 5.48 26.35 9.45
C PHE A 45 6.32 26.15 10.72
N HIS A 46 5.69 26.11 11.90
CA HIS A 46 6.36 25.84 13.18
C HIS A 46 6.34 24.37 13.59
N SER A 47 5.62 23.51 12.86
CA SER A 47 5.50 22.08 13.16
C SER A 47 6.61 21.26 12.51
N PRO A 48 7.43 20.52 13.29
CA PRO A 48 8.41 19.58 12.74
C PRO A 48 7.78 18.48 11.87
N ASP A 49 6.59 18.00 12.25
CA ASP A 49 5.85 16.99 11.47
C ASP A 49 5.39 17.55 10.12
N CYS A 50 4.98 18.83 10.06
CA CYS A 50 4.66 19.48 8.80
C CYS A 50 5.89 19.63 7.90
N ALA A 51 7.05 19.99 8.47
CA ALA A 51 8.31 20.04 7.72
C ALA A 51 8.69 18.66 7.16
N TRP A 52 8.48 17.60 7.93
CA TRP A 52 8.72 16.24 7.48
C TRP A 52 7.75 15.81 6.37
N VAL A 53 6.44 16.07 6.53
CA VAL A 53 5.43 15.85 5.48
C VAL A 53 5.77 16.60 4.21
N ASN A 54 6.27 17.83 4.31
CA ASN A 54 6.70 18.59 3.14
C ASN A 54 7.81 17.85 2.37
N GLY A 55 8.81 17.33 3.07
CA GLY A 55 9.89 16.55 2.45
C GLY A 55 9.41 15.25 1.80
N LEU A 56 8.37 14.60 2.34
CA LEU A 56 7.76 13.43 1.70
C LEU A 56 7.01 13.80 0.42
N LEU A 57 6.33 14.95 0.41
CA LEU A 57 5.63 15.44 -0.78
C LEU A 57 6.61 15.92 -1.86
N ASP A 58 7.79 16.43 -1.48
CA ASP A 58 8.89 16.68 -2.42
C ASP A 58 9.33 15.37 -3.09
N GLN A 59 9.60 14.31 -2.30
CA GLN A 59 9.95 13.00 -2.86
C GLN A 59 8.87 12.42 -3.77
N LEU A 60 7.59 12.61 -3.40
CA LEU A 60 6.48 12.18 -4.23
C LEU A 60 6.44 12.95 -5.56
N ALA A 61 6.66 14.26 -5.54
CA ALA A 61 6.70 15.10 -6.73
C ALA A 61 7.92 14.80 -7.65
N GLU A 62 9.01 14.28 -7.10
CA GLU A 62 10.20 13.87 -7.86
C GLU A 62 10.05 12.51 -8.55
N ALA A 63 8.99 11.75 -8.26
CA ALA A 63 8.72 10.49 -8.93
C ALA A 63 8.52 10.71 -10.44
N LYS A 64 9.45 10.18 -11.25
CA LYS A 64 9.52 10.43 -12.71
C LYS A 64 8.24 10.15 -13.51
N HIS A 65 7.33 9.35 -12.95
CA HIS A 65 6.10 8.90 -13.59
C HIS A 65 4.85 9.50 -12.94
N LEU A 66 5.00 10.55 -12.13
CA LEU A 66 3.89 11.22 -11.46
C LEU A 66 3.99 12.74 -11.61
N LYS A 67 2.92 13.35 -12.09
CA LYS A 67 2.76 14.82 -12.03
C LYS A 67 1.89 15.22 -10.84
N LEU A 68 2.55 15.62 -9.74
CA LEU A 68 1.88 16.06 -8.52
C LEU A 68 1.68 17.59 -8.48
N GLN A 69 0.45 18.03 -8.36
CA GLN A 69 0.09 19.38 -7.93
C GLN A 69 0.02 19.42 -6.40
N ARG A 70 0.67 20.41 -5.78
CA ARG A 70 0.59 20.63 -4.33
C ARG A 70 -0.22 21.89 -4.06
N ILE A 71 -1.20 21.78 -3.17
CA ILE A 71 -2.01 22.89 -2.67
C ILE A 71 -1.70 23.01 -1.19
N PHE A 72 -1.15 24.16 -0.79
CA PHE A 72 -0.80 24.43 0.60
C PHE A 72 -1.91 25.25 1.26
N LYS A 73 -2.38 24.81 2.42
CA LYS A 73 -3.37 25.50 3.24
C LYS A 73 -2.78 25.93 4.56
N HIS A 74 -2.93 27.22 4.85
CA HIS A 74 -2.39 27.83 6.04
C HIS A 74 -3.21 27.44 7.27
N ALA A 75 -2.63 26.62 8.15
CA ALA A 75 -3.29 26.16 9.37
C ALA A 75 -2.36 26.29 10.59
N PRO A 76 -1.95 27.51 10.99
CA PRO A 76 -1.12 27.71 12.17
C PRO A 76 -1.80 27.14 13.41
N ALA A 77 -1.13 26.19 14.06
CA ALA A 77 -1.58 25.50 15.28
C ALA A 77 -0.65 25.79 16.47
N HIS A 78 0.58 26.24 16.23
CA HIS A 78 1.53 26.65 17.25
C HIS A 78 1.43 28.16 17.56
N PRO A 79 1.79 28.57 18.79
CA PRO A 79 1.96 29.98 19.12
C PRO A 79 2.95 30.65 18.16
N ASP A 80 2.68 31.92 17.83
CA ASP A 80 3.55 32.75 16.98
C ASP A 80 3.83 32.23 15.56
N ALA A 81 3.12 31.18 15.09
CA ALA A 81 3.24 30.67 13.73
C ALA A 81 2.62 31.58 12.68
N MET A 82 1.59 32.33 13.07
CA MET A 82 0.77 33.13 12.15
C MET A 82 1.57 34.15 11.29
N PRO A 83 2.55 34.91 11.83
CA PRO A 83 3.43 35.74 11.00
C PRO A 83 4.18 34.97 9.90
N ALA A 84 4.59 33.72 10.13
CA ALA A 84 5.26 32.92 9.09
C ALA A 84 4.31 32.60 7.91
N HIS A 85 3.03 32.33 8.21
CA HIS A 85 2.02 32.14 7.17
C HIS A 85 1.74 33.41 6.36
N GLU A 86 1.68 34.56 7.02
CA GLU A 86 1.53 35.86 6.35
C GLU A 86 2.78 36.21 5.53
N ALA A 87 3.98 35.87 6.01
CA ALA A 87 5.25 36.05 5.29
C ALA A 87 5.31 35.22 4.00
N ALA A 88 4.86 33.97 4.03
CA ALA A 88 4.77 33.14 2.82
C ALA A 88 3.85 33.79 1.77
N LEU A 89 2.69 34.32 2.18
CA LEU A 89 1.75 35.00 1.29
C LEU A 89 2.29 36.33 0.76
N ALA A 90 2.98 37.11 1.60
CA ALA A 90 3.65 38.35 1.19
C ALA A 90 4.75 38.09 0.15
N ALA A 91 5.55 37.03 0.32
CA ALA A 91 6.49 36.57 -0.69
C ALA A 91 5.77 36.09 -1.96
N GLY A 92 4.62 35.43 -1.82
CA GLY A 92 3.80 34.98 -2.93
C GLY A 92 3.25 36.12 -3.79
N ALA A 93 2.87 37.25 -3.19
CA ALA A 93 2.47 38.46 -3.91
C ALA A 93 3.61 39.05 -4.76
N GLN A 94 4.86 38.71 -4.44
CA GLN A 94 6.06 39.05 -5.20
C GLN A 94 6.57 37.89 -6.09
N GLY A 95 5.78 36.83 -6.27
CA GLY A 95 6.12 35.69 -7.14
C GLY A 95 7.12 34.69 -6.54
N LYS A 96 7.29 34.69 -5.21
CA LYS A 96 8.30 33.87 -4.49
C LYS A 96 7.68 33.00 -3.40
N PHE A 97 6.42 32.58 -3.55
CA PHE A 97 5.72 31.78 -2.54
C PHE A 97 6.47 30.50 -2.17
N LEU A 98 6.78 29.63 -3.15
CA LEU A 98 7.46 28.37 -2.88
C LEU A 98 8.83 28.55 -2.25
N ALA A 99 9.60 29.51 -2.76
CA ALA A 99 10.95 29.76 -2.25
C ALA A 99 10.91 30.20 -0.77
N MET A 100 9.92 31.03 -0.39
CA MET A 100 9.70 31.39 1.01
C MET A 100 9.17 30.20 1.82
N HIS A 101 8.15 29.50 1.33
CA HIS A 101 7.58 28.31 1.96
C HIS A 101 8.64 27.26 2.33
N ASP A 102 9.52 26.91 1.39
CA ASP A 102 10.58 25.92 1.61
C ASP A 102 11.61 26.42 2.62
N LEU A 103 11.92 27.72 2.60
CA LEU A 103 12.85 28.33 3.54
C LEU A 103 12.27 28.38 4.95
N LEU A 104 10.98 28.67 5.09
CA LEU A 104 10.29 28.67 6.38
C LEU A 104 10.28 27.29 7.03
N PHE A 105 10.02 26.21 6.27
CA PHE A 105 10.11 24.85 6.81
C PHE A 105 11.53 24.42 7.20
N LYS A 106 12.56 25.00 6.57
CA LYS A 106 13.97 24.77 6.92
C LYS A 106 14.46 25.64 8.07
N THR A 107 13.69 26.66 8.45
CA THR A 107 14.05 27.61 9.50
C THR A 107 13.40 27.16 10.81
N PRO A 108 14.16 26.89 11.89
CA PRO A 108 13.57 26.56 13.18
C PRO A 108 12.74 27.73 13.72
N LYS A 109 11.45 27.51 13.98
CA LYS A 109 10.49 28.50 14.53
C LYS A 109 10.59 29.88 13.86
N PRO A 110 10.20 29.99 12.58
CA PRO A 110 10.38 31.23 11.81
C PRO A 110 9.50 32.35 12.38
N VAL A 111 10.15 33.36 12.96
CA VAL A 111 9.54 34.56 13.56
C VAL A 111 10.41 35.80 13.37
N GLY A 112 9.80 36.99 13.38
CA GLY A 112 10.49 38.28 13.45
C GLY A 112 11.68 38.40 12.47
N SER A 113 12.89 38.59 13.02
CA SER A 113 14.12 38.77 12.24
C SER A 113 14.44 37.61 11.29
N THR A 114 14.05 36.38 11.60
CA THR A 114 14.29 35.23 10.71
C THR A 114 13.42 35.31 9.45
N LEU A 115 12.19 35.83 9.55
CA LEU A 115 11.32 36.09 8.39
C LEU A 115 11.92 37.16 7.48
N LEU A 116 12.46 38.24 8.07
CA LEU A 116 13.10 39.32 7.32
C LEU A 116 14.37 38.85 6.63
N SER A 117 15.20 38.05 7.31
CA SER A 117 16.39 37.45 6.70
C SER A 117 16.05 36.52 5.54
N ALA A 118 14.98 35.74 5.68
CA ALA A 118 14.46 34.89 4.61
C ALA A 118 13.95 35.72 3.42
N ALA A 119 13.22 36.80 3.66
CA ALA A 119 12.76 37.71 2.60
C ALA A 119 13.93 38.37 1.84
N ARG A 120 14.96 38.82 2.57
CA ARG A 120 16.17 39.42 1.98
C ARG A 120 16.93 38.43 1.12
N SER A 121 17.11 37.18 1.59
CA SER A 121 17.84 36.16 0.83
C SER A 121 17.14 35.78 -0.47
N LEU A 122 15.81 35.93 -0.54
CA LEU A 122 15.01 35.71 -1.75
C LEU A 122 14.97 36.91 -2.69
N GLY A 123 15.57 38.04 -2.31
CA GLY A 123 15.60 39.27 -3.10
C GLY A 123 14.24 39.96 -3.18
N LEU A 124 13.41 39.85 -2.14
CA LEU A 124 12.11 40.54 -2.07
C LEU A 124 12.29 42.05 -1.92
N ASN A 125 11.30 42.80 -2.40
CA ASN A 125 11.13 44.20 -2.01
C ASN A 125 10.79 44.25 -0.52
N MET A 126 11.76 44.67 0.27
CA MET A 126 11.66 44.67 1.73
C MET A 126 10.68 45.70 2.28
N GLU A 127 10.55 46.85 1.63
CA GLU A 127 9.57 47.87 2.04
C GLU A 127 8.14 47.33 1.90
N GLN A 128 7.83 46.71 0.76
CA GLN A 128 6.53 46.07 0.53
C GLN A 128 6.30 44.87 1.46
N PHE A 129 7.35 44.07 1.71
CA PHE A 129 7.25 42.88 2.54
C PHE A 129 7.01 43.23 4.02
N GLU A 130 7.78 44.18 4.56
CA GLU A 130 7.66 44.64 5.95
C GLU A 130 6.30 45.31 6.17
N SER A 131 5.89 46.23 5.28
CA SER A 131 4.55 46.85 5.36
C SER A 131 3.43 45.80 5.34
N ALA A 132 3.50 44.79 4.47
CA ALA A 132 2.47 43.75 4.42
C ALA A 132 2.36 42.92 5.73
N LEU A 133 3.49 42.71 6.42
CA LEU A 133 3.53 42.03 7.71
C LEU A 133 3.05 42.91 8.86
N ASP A 134 3.39 44.19 8.85
CA ASP A 134 2.95 45.15 9.88
C ASP A 134 1.45 45.40 9.78
N ASP A 135 0.94 45.58 8.55
CA ASP A 135 -0.47 45.84 8.27
C ASP A 135 -1.36 44.59 8.34
N ARG A 136 -0.77 43.42 8.58
CA ARG A 136 -1.46 42.11 8.61
C ARG A 136 -2.26 41.84 7.33
N GLN A 137 -1.75 42.27 6.19
CA GLN A 137 -2.48 42.30 4.92
C GLN A 137 -3.05 40.92 4.54
N TYR A 138 -2.32 39.85 4.86
CA TYR A 138 -2.67 38.48 4.51
C TYR A 138 -3.39 37.71 5.62
N ARG A 139 -3.64 38.32 6.78
CA ARG A 139 -4.28 37.65 7.92
C ARG A 139 -5.61 37.01 7.56
N ASN A 140 -6.43 37.72 6.80
CA ASN A 140 -7.76 37.22 6.40
C ASN A 140 -7.67 36.03 5.43
N VAL A 141 -6.59 35.91 4.64
CA VAL A 141 -6.35 34.73 3.80
C VAL A 141 -6.10 33.51 4.68
N VAL A 142 -5.22 33.65 5.68
CA VAL A 142 -4.90 32.57 6.63
C VAL A 142 -6.12 32.17 7.46
N LEU A 143 -6.92 33.14 7.93
CA LEU A 143 -8.15 32.85 8.66
C LEU A 143 -9.19 32.10 7.82
N ARG A 144 -9.24 32.34 6.50
CA ARG A 144 -10.11 31.56 5.60
C ARG A 144 -9.65 30.12 5.49
N ASP A 145 -8.36 29.85 5.35
CA ASP A 145 -7.83 28.48 5.30
C ASP A 145 -8.07 27.73 6.62
N ILE A 146 -7.93 28.41 7.76
CA ILE A 146 -8.27 27.83 9.07
C ILE A 146 -9.77 27.49 9.15
N ALA A 147 -10.65 28.36 8.66
CA ALA A 147 -12.08 28.11 8.64
C ALA A 147 -12.45 26.93 7.73
N GLU A 148 -11.75 26.80 6.59
CA GLU A 148 -11.89 25.68 5.67
C GLU A 148 -11.38 24.36 6.27
N ALA A 149 -10.23 24.39 6.95
CA ALA A 149 -9.71 23.26 7.71
C ALA A 149 -10.78 22.73 8.69
N ARG A 150 -11.37 23.63 9.49
CA ARG A 150 -12.45 23.28 10.43
C ARG A 150 -13.68 22.70 9.74
N ALA A 151 -14.09 23.28 8.60
CA ALA A 151 -15.24 22.80 7.83
C ALA A 151 -15.02 21.38 7.27
N LEU A 152 -13.76 21.01 7.00
CA LEU A 152 -13.36 19.66 6.59
C LEU A 152 -13.07 18.72 7.78
N GLY A 153 -13.28 19.15 9.02
CA GLY A 153 -12.96 18.35 10.21
C GLY A 153 -11.46 18.14 10.41
N VAL A 154 -10.62 19.05 9.89
CA VAL A 154 -9.19 19.09 10.16
C VAL A 154 -8.97 19.72 11.53
N THR A 155 -8.56 18.90 12.49
CA THR A 155 -8.32 19.30 13.89
C THR A 155 -6.85 19.34 14.26
N THR A 156 -5.96 18.81 13.40
CA THR A 156 -4.53 18.72 13.63
C THR A 156 -3.76 18.94 12.33
N THR A 157 -2.52 19.43 12.47
CA THR A 157 -1.55 19.56 11.38
C THR A 157 -0.36 18.63 11.62
N PRO A 158 0.23 18.01 10.59
CA PRO A 158 -0.20 18.06 9.20
C PRO A 158 -1.48 17.23 8.98
N THR A 159 -2.36 17.70 8.09
CA THR A 159 -3.40 16.85 7.49
C THR A 159 -3.25 16.91 5.97
N VAL A 160 -3.17 15.73 5.35
CA VAL A 160 -2.94 15.57 3.91
C VAL A 160 -4.14 14.90 3.26
N TYR A 161 -4.56 15.43 2.12
CA TYR A 161 -5.49 14.79 1.21
C TYR A 161 -4.79 14.54 -0.11
N ILE A 162 -5.01 13.37 -0.69
CA ILE A 162 -4.54 12.99 -2.01
C ILE A 162 -5.76 12.73 -2.89
N ASN A 163 -5.94 13.48 -3.98
CA ASN A 163 -7.10 13.37 -4.89
C ASN A 163 -8.44 13.34 -4.14
N GLY A 164 -8.65 14.26 -3.20
CA GLY A 164 -9.89 14.33 -2.41
C GLY A 164 -9.93 13.46 -1.15
N THR A 165 -8.96 12.58 -0.99
CA THR A 165 -9.00 11.51 -0.01
C THR A 165 -8.07 11.79 1.16
N ARG A 166 -8.61 11.93 2.38
CA ARG A 166 -7.82 12.21 3.59
C ARG A 166 -6.95 11.02 3.95
N LEU A 167 -5.65 11.22 4.14
CA LEU A 167 -4.76 10.21 4.70
C LEU A 167 -4.98 10.10 6.21
N GLY A 168 -5.07 8.87 6.72
CA GLY A 168 -5.30 8.58 8.14
C GLY A 168 -4.05 8.70 8.99
N SER A 169 -2.85 8.62 8.39
CA SER A 169 -1.58 8.70 9.10
C SER A 169 -0.42 9.12 8.19
N LEU A 170 0.69 9.49 8.82
CA LEU A 170 1.94 9.71 8.11
C LEU A 170 2.49 8.45 7.44
N ALA A 171 2.27 7.29 8.04
CA ALA A 171 2.70 6.00 7.49
C ALA A 171 2.04 5.73 6.13
N GLU A 172 0.81 6.18 5.91
CA GLU A 172 0.14 6.09 4.61
C GLU A 172 0.82 6.96 3.55
N LEU A 173 1.26 8.17 3.89
CA LEU A 173 2.01 9.03 2.98
C LEU A 173 3.39 8.44 2.66
N GLN A 174 4.08 7.90 3.66
CA GLN A 174 5.37 7.22 3.45
C GLN A 174 5.22 6.01 2.52
N ASP A 175 4.18 5.21 2.73
CA ASP A 175 3.90 4.08 1.84
C ASP A 175 3.56 4.54 0.42
N LEU A 176 2.84 5.67 0.27
CA LEU A 176 2.58 6.27 -1.05
C LEU A 176 3.89 6.69 -1.74
N VAL A 177 4.79 7.38 -1.05
CA VAL A 177 6.11 7.78 -1.58
C VAL A 177 6.91 6.54 -1.99
N ARG A 178 6.97 5.52 -1.11
CA ARG A 178 7.65 4.25 -1.40
C ARG A 178 7.09 3.61 -2.68
N ARG A 179 5.76 3.54 -2.83
CA ARG A 179 5.12 2.98 -4.03
C ARG A 179 5.37 3.80 -5.28
N ALA A 180 5.32 5.13 -5.18
CA ALA A 180 5.64 6.03 -6.28
C ALA A 180 7.12 6.02 -6.68
N SER A 181 8.01 5.47 -5.84
CA SER A 181 9.41 5.22 -6.24
C SER A 181 9.58 3.97 -7.12
N ILE A 182 8.59 3.07 -7.12
CA ILE A 182 8.64 1.85 -7.93
C ILE A 182 8.16 2.23 -9.34
N PRO A 183 8.95 1.97 -10.40
CA PRO A 183 8.51 2.29 -11.76
C PRO A 183 7.24 1.48 -12.10
N PRO A 184 6.40 1.94 -13.05
CA PRO A 184 5.25 1.14 -13.45
C PRO A 184 5.71 -0.20 -14.06
N PRO A 185 4.98 -1.31 -13.83
CA PRO A 185 5.26 -2.57 -14.52
C PRO A 185 5.13 -2.41 -16.04
N PRO A 186 5.83 -3.25 -16.83
CA PRO A 186 5.44 -3.48 -18.22
C PRO A 186 3.94 -3.70 -18.35
N LYS A 187 3.30 -3.21 -19.42
CA LYS A 187 1.87 -3.43 -19.61
C LYS A 187 1.57 -4.92 -19.71
N TRP A 188 0.48 -5.39 -19.08
CA TRP A 188 0.10 -6.80 -19.08
C TRP A 188 0.09 -7.40 -20.49
N GLU A 189 -0.49 -6.67 -21.45
CA GLU A 189 -0.65 -7.06 -22.84
C GLU A 189 0.70 -7.23 -23.55
N SER A 190 1.73 -6.53 -23.11
CA SER A 190 3.08 -6.57 -23.70
C SER A 190 3.90 -7.78 -23.28
N LEU A 191 3.53 -8.44 -22.18
CA LEU A 191 4.23 -9.65 -21.72
C LEU A 191 3.94 -10.80 -22.70
N LYS A 192 4.96 -11.53 -23.17
CA LYS A 192 4.72 -12.67 -24.06
C LYS A 192 3.94 -13.74 -23.31
N ASN A 193 2.78 -14.12 -23.85
CA ASN A 193 2.11 -15.34 -23.43
C ASN A 193 2.77 -16.52 -24.14
N GLU A 194 3.38 -17.41 -23.36
CA GLU A 194 4.04 -18.60 -23.89
C GLU A 194 3.08 -19.80 -24.02
N ASN A 195 1.86 -19.66 -23.50
CA ASN A 195 0.86 -20.73 -23.37
C ASN A 195 1.49 -22.07 -22.95
N PRO A 196 2.24 -22.08 -21.84
CA PRO A 196 2.86 -23.30 -21.38
C PRO A 196 1.78 -24.28 -20.90
N VAL A 197 1.94 -25.53 -21.31
CA VAL A 197 1.20 -26.66 -20.75
C VAL A 197 2.15 -27.32 -19.75
N PHE A 198 1.82 -27.19 -18.47
CA PHE A 198 2.56 -27.81 -17.38
C PHE A 198 1.85 -29.08 -16.89
N ASP A 199 2.61 -30.12 -16.57
CA ASP A 199 2.08 -31.31 -15.88
C ASP A 199 1.84 -30.97 -14.41
N LEU A 200 0.61 -30.63 -14.05
CA LEU A 200 0.25 -30.26 -12.67
C LEU A 200 -0.03 -31.48 -11.78
N LEU A 201 0.02 -32.71 -12.31
CA LEU A 201 -0.32 -33.91 -11.54
C LEU A 201 0.63 -34.05 -10.35
N GLY A 202 0.10 -34.20 -9.14
CA GLY A 202 0.93 -34.33 -7.93
C GLY A 202 1.75 -33.08 -7.57
N SER A 203 1.58 -31.96 -8.27
CA SER A 203 2.15 -30.68 -7.85
C SER A 203 1.31 -30.08 -6.72
N PRO A 204 1.93 -29.62 -5.62
CA PRO A 204 1.20 -28.95 -4.56
C PRO A 204 0.53 -27.67 -5.05
N ALA A 205 -0.74 -27.47 -4.68
CA ALA A 205 -1.50 -26.29 -5.03
C ALA A 205 -2.28 -25.72 -3.83
N SER A 206 -2.55 -24.41 -3.86
CA SER A 206 -3.46 -23.72 -2.95
C SER A 206 -4.44 -22.84 -3.73
N GLY A 207 -5.58 -22.55 -3.10
CA GLY A 207 -6.66 -21.79 -3.71
C GLY A 207 -7.60 -22.65 -4.58
N PRO A 208 -8.72 -22.07 -5.04
CA PRO A 208 -9.71 -22.79 -5.85
C PRO A 208 -9.10 -23.33 -7.14
N GLU A 209 -9.61 -24.45 -7.63
CA GLU A 209 -9.15 -25.04 -8.90
C GLU A 209 -9.56 -24.20 -10.11
N ASP A 210 -10.72 -23.55 -10.02
CA ASP A 210 -11.33 -22.68 -11.03
C ASP A 210 -10.96 -21.20 -10.87
N ALA A 211 -9.95 -20.90 -10.04
CA ALA A 211 -9.54 -19.52 -9.80
C ALA A 211 -9.15 -18.81 -11.12
N PRO A 212 -9.62 -17.58 -11.35
CA PRO A 212 -9.35 -16.84 -12.59
C PRO A 212 -7.86 -16.56 -12.82
N VAL A 213 -7.06 -16.54 -11.77
CA VAL A 213 -5.61 -16.36 -11.84
C VAL A 213 -4.91 -17.62 -11.35
N THR A 214 -4.07 -18.20 -12.20
CA THR A 214 -3.16 -19.30 -11.85
C THR A 214 -1.71 -18.82 -11.90
N LEU A 215 -1.01 -19.06 -10.79
CA LEU A 215 0.42 -18.86 -10.61
C LEU A 215 1.12 -20.22 -10.61
N VAL A 216 1.98 -20.50 -11.59
CA VAL A 216 2.87 -21.67 -11.55
C VAL A 216 4.27 -21.18 -11.22
N GLU A 217 4.76 -21.50 -10.02
CA GLU A 217 6.02 -21.00 -9.48
C GLU A 217 7.09 -22.09 -9.45
N PHE A 218 8.13 -21.94 -10.26
CA PHE A 218 9.36 -22.73 -10.20
C PHE A 218 10.32 -22.09 -9.21
N THR A 219 10.62 -22.80 -8.12
CA THR A 219 11.25 -22.20 -6.93
C THR A 219 12.15 -23.18 -6.18
N ASP A 220 13.08 -22.64 -5.37
CA ASP A 220 14.05 -23.38 -4.56
C ASP A 220 14.01 -22.84 -3.12
N PHE A 221 13.91 -23.74 -2.14
CA PHE A 221 13.88 -23.41 -0.72
C PHE A 221 15.18 -22.73 -0.21
N ARG A 222 16.30 -22.90 -0.91
CA ARG A 222 17.60 -22.29 -0.59
C ARG A 222 17.83 -20.95 -1.30
N CYS A 223 16.91 -20.50 -2.14
CA CYS A 223 17.05 -19.22 -2.83
C CYS A 223 16.47 -18.07 -2.00
N GLY A 224 17.32 -17.11 -1.61
CA GLY A 224 16.89 -15.93 -0.86
C GLY A 224 15.81 -15.09 -1.57
N PHE A 225 15.86 -14.98 -2.90
CA PHE A 225 14.82 -14.30 -3.67
C PHE A 225 13.50 -15.09 -3.71
N CYS A 226 13.55 -16.42 -3.69
CA CYS A 226 12.36 -17.27 -3.64
C CYS A 226 11.59 -17.07 -2.33
N ARG A 227 12.29 -16.97 -1.20
CA ARG A 227 11.67 -16.64 0.09
C ARG A 227 10.90 -15.33 0.04
N LEU A 228 11.56 -14.26 -0.41
CA LEU A 228 10.94 -12.93 -0.49
C LEU A 228 9.76 -12.92 -1.47
N HIS A 229 9.88 -13.65 -2.59
CA HIS A 229 8.80 -13.77 -3.56
C HIS A 229 7.63 -14.58 -3.02
N SER A 230 7.88 -15.67 -2.27
CA SER A 230 6.83 -16.44 -1.60
C SER A 230 6.03 -15.58 -0.64
N GLN A 231 6.69 -14.71 0.13
CA GLN A 231 6.00 -13.73 0.99
C GLN A 231 5.12 -12.78 0.16
N THR A 232 5.62 -12.29 -0.98
CA THR A 232 4.82 -11.48 -1.91
C THR A 232 3.61 -12.26 -2.42
N LEU A 233 3.76 -13.54 -2.79
CA LEU A 233 2.65 -14.37 -3.29
C LEU A 233 1.61 -14.66 -2.19
N ASP A 234 2.04 -14.84 -0.95
CA ASP A 234 1.15 -15.02 0.19
C ASP A 234 0.33 -13.74 0.47
N GLN A 235 0.98 -12.56 0.42
CA GLN A 235 0.30 -11.27 0.49
C GLN A 235 -0.69 -11.09 -0.67
N LEU A 236 -0.29 -11.47 -1.89
CA LEU A 236 -1.16 -11.40 -3.06
C LEU A 236 -2.40 -12.30 -2.89
N ALA A 237 -2.26 -13.52 -2.39
CA ALA A 237 -3.38 -14.42 -2.13
C ALA A 237 -4.32 -13.90 -1.03
N GLN A 238 -3.79 -13.24 0.00
CA GLN A 238 -4.58 -12.56 1.04
C GLN A 238 -5.32 -11.35 0.49
N ILE A 239 -4.67 -10.58 -0.40
CA ILE A 239 -5.33 -9.48 -1.08
C ILE A 239 -6.46 -10.05 -1.89
N TYR A 240 -6.26 -11.06 -2.75
CA TYR A 240 -7.28 -11.58 -3.67
C TYR A 240 -7.88 -12.96 -3.26
N PRO A 241 -8.67 -13.05 -2.17
CA PRO A 241 -9.17 -14.31 -1.65
C PRO A 241 -10.07 -15.01 -2.68
N GLY A 242 -9.82 -16.30 -2.89
CA GLY A 242 -10.56 -17.14 -3.84
C GLY A 242 -10.37 -16.77 -5.31
N ARG A 243 -9.46 -15.85 -5.65
CA ARG A 243 -9.18 -15.47 -7.04
C ARG A 243 -7.87 -16.03 -7.59
N ILE A 244 -7.01 -16.54 -6.70
CA ILE A 244 -5.67 -17.01 -7.03
C ILE A 244 -5.55 -18.50 -6.73
N ARG A 245 -5.08 -19.26 -7.72
CA ARG A 245 -4.56 -20.61 -7.60
C ARG A 245 -3.04 -20.54 -7.66
N ARG A 246 -2.36 -20.95 -6.59
CA ARG A 246 -0.89 -21.03 -6.57
C ARG A 246 -0.47 -22.49 -6.68
N VAL A 247 0.33 -22.79 -7.68
CA VAL A 247 0.91 -24.12 -7.93
C VAL A 247 2.42 -24.03 -7.74
N PHE A 248 2.94 -24.94 -6.91
CA PHE A 248 4.37 -25.04 -6.62
C PHE A 248 5.03 -26.04 -7.57
N LYS A 249 6.18 -25.65 -8.14
CA LYS A 249 7.05 -26.49 -8.96
C LYS A 249 8.45 -26.50 -8.37
N HIS A 250 8.96 -27.70 -8.09
CA HIS A 250 10.32 -27.84 -7.58
C HIS A 250 11.34 -27.46 -8.67
N TYR A 251 12.20 -26.50 -8.37
CA TYR A 251 13.33 -26.16 -9.24
C TYR A 251 14.62 -26.00 -8.42
N PRO A 252 15.09 -27.08 -7.77
CA PRO A 252 16.34 -27.03 -7.01
C PRO A 252 17.49 -26.63 -7.94
N LEU A 253 18.28 -25.65 -7.51
CA LEU A 253 19.45 -25.15 -8.24
C LEU A 253 20.63 -26.12 -8.20
N SER A 254 20.58 -27.14 -7.33
CA SER A 254 21.49 -28.28 -7.30
C SER A 254 20.70 -29.56 -7.03
N MET A 255 20.97 -30.60 -7.81
CA MET A 255 20.35 -31.93 -7.67
C MET A 255 21.14 -32.88 -6.77
N GLU A 256 21.99 -32.34 -5.89
CA GLU A 256 22.95 -33.11 -5.13
C GLU A 256 22.79 -32.90 -3.62
N GLY A 257 23.02 -33.99 -2.88
CA GLY A 257 23.16 -33.98 -1.43
C GLY A 257 22.03 -33.27 -0.69
N ALA A 258 22.41 -32.40 0.25
CA ALA A 258 21.50 -31.74 1.16
C ALA A 258 20.54 -30.74 0.49
N ALA A 259 20.81 -30.31 -0.75
CA ALA A 259 19.95 -29.41 -1.52
C ALA A 259 18.54 -29.97 -1.73
N LEU A 260 18.43 -31.29 -1.84
CA LEU A 260 17.18 -32.00 -2.12
C LEU A 260 16.32 -32.23 -0.88
N LEU A 261 16.90 -32.19 0.31
CA LEU A 261 16.19 -32.48 1.55
C LEU A 261 14.97 -31.56 1.79
N PRO A 262 15.04 -30.22 1.66
CA PRO A 262 13.85 -29.38 1.83
C PRO A 262 12.78 -29.64 0.75
N HIS A 263 13.19 -29.94 -0.48
CA HIS A 263 12.25 -30.32 -1.54
C HIS A 263 11.54 -31.65 -1.20
N ALA A 264 12.30 -32.68 -0.85
CA ALA A 264 11.77 -33.98 -0.50
C ALA A 264 10.91 -33.93 0.78
N GLY A 265 11.37 -33.24 1.83
CA GLY A 265 10.62 -33.04 3.06
C GLY A 265 9.29 -32.32 2.82
N SER A 266 9.25 -31.30 1.95
CA SER A 266 7.98 -30.67 1.60
C SER A 266 7.01 -31.62 0.90
N MET A 267 7.48 -32.56 0.08
CA MET A 267 6.64 -33.57 -0.57
C MET A 267 6.20 -34.68 0.37
N VAL A 268 7.03 -35.05 1.35
CA VAL A 268 6.59 -35.92 2.46
C VAL A 268 5.47 -35.24 3.25
N ALA A 269 5.58 -33.93 3.51
CA ALA A 269 4.50 -33.17 4.13
C ALA A 269 3.25 -33.07 3.23
N PHE A 270 3.43 -32.99 1.91
CA PHE A 270 2.32 -33.03 0.94
C PHE A 270 1.56 -34.36 1.00
N ALA A 271 2.27 -35.50 1.05
CA ALA A 271 1.66 -36.81 1.21
C ALA A 271 0.86 -36.95 2.52
N GLN A 272 1.22 -36.17 3.55
CA GLN A 272 0.51 -36.08 4.82
C GLN A 272 -0.52 -34.94 4.88
N GLY A 273 -0.83 -34.29 3.75
CA GLY A 273 -1.86 -33.26 3.64
C GLY A 273 -1.47 -31.86 4.13
N ASN A 274 -0.19 -31.61 4.43
CA ASN A 274 0.27 -30.32 4.97
C ASN A 274 1.52 -29.78 4.26
N PHE A 275 1.46 -29.71 2.92
CA PHE A 275 2.54 -29.09 2.13
C PHE A 275 2.78 -27.63 2.53
N TRP A 276 1.73 -26.80 2.59
CA TRP A 276 1.87 -25.37 2.79
C TRP A 276 2.39 -24.99 4.19
N GLY A 277 2.12 -25.80 5.21
CA GLY A 277 2.73 -25.65 6.52
C GLY A 277 4.23 -25.89 6.49
N MET A 278 4.67 -27.00 5.89
CA MET A 278 6.10 -27.30 5.75
C MET A 278 6.82 -26.31 4.84
N HIS A 279 6.20 -25.97 3.71
CA HIS A 279 6.69 -24.96 2.78
C HIS A 279 6.97 -23.61 3.47
N ARG A 280 6.03 -23.13 4.30
CA ARG A 280 6.22 -21.87 5.04
C ARG A 280 7.43 -21.95 5.98
N ILE A 281 7.49 -23.01 6.79
CA ILE A 281 8.62 -23.24 7.71
C ILE A 281 9.94 -23.25 6.93
N LEU A 282 10.03 -23.96 5.81
CA LEU A 282 11.24 -24.06 5.00
C LEU A 282 11.63 -22.73 4.36
N MET A 283 10.66 -21.98 3.81
CA MET A 283 10.91 -20.68 3.20
C MET A 283 11.34 -19.63 4.24
N GLU A 284 10.81 -19.67 5.46
CA GLU A 284 11.09 -18.68 6.50
C GLU A 284 12.37 -18.99 7.31
N SER A 285 12.82 -20.24 7.33
CA SER A 285 14.01 -20.67 8.10
C SER A 285 15.31 -20.10 7.56
N PRO A 286 16.29 -19.69 8.37
CA PRO A 286 17.58 -19.17 7.87
C PRO A 286 18.21 -20.06 6.78
N LEU A 287 18.86 -19.44 5.80
CA LEU A 287 19.55 -20.17 4.74
C LEU A 287 20.64 -21.05 5.36
N GLY A 288 20.52 -22.37 5.24
CA GLY A 288 21.43 -23.35 5.82
C GLY A 288 21.25 -24.73 5.22
N GLU A 289 22.33 -25.53 5.28
CA GLU A 289 22.43 -26.80 4.55
C GLU A 289 21.80 -27.99 5.27
N SER A 290 21.67 -27.96 6.60
CA SER A 290 21.17 -29.13 7.32
C SER A 290 19.66 -29.05 7.50
N ALA A 291 18.92 -29.65 6.58
CA ALA A 291 17.55 -30.10 6.81
C ALA A 291 17.49 -31.32 7.77
N SER A 292 18.47 -31.44 8.68
CA SER A 292 18.56 -32.49 9.70
C SER A 292 17.46 -32.36 10.75
N ASP A 293 16.87 -31.17 10.87
CA ASP A 293 15.76 -30.86 11.77
C ASP A 293 14.37 -31.07 11.13
N LEU A 294 14.30 -31.61 9.90
CA LEU A 294 13.02 -31.90 9.24
C LEU A 294 12.08 -32.77 10.09
N PRO A 295 12.53 -33.81 10.82
CA PRO A 295 11.67 -34.55 11.73
C PRO A 295 11.08 -33.69 12.86
N ASP A 296 11.82 -32.72 13.38
CA ASP A 296 11.33 -31.84 14.45
C ASP A 296 10.36 -30.79 13.93
N ARG A 297 10.61 -30.26 12.72
CA ARG A 297 9.67 -29.40 11.99
C ARG A 297 8.36 -30.14 11.68
N ALA A 298 8.45 -31.41 11.30
CA ALA A 298 7.30 -32.27 11.07
C ALA A 298 6.47 -32.44 12.35
N LYS A 299 7.11 -32.76 13.49
CA LYS A 299 6.43 -32.82 14.80
C LYS A 299 5.71 -31.52 15.15
N ALA A 300 6.35 -30.37 14.93
CA ALA A 300 5.75 -29.07 15.20
C ALA A 300 4.49 -28.78 14.36
N LEU A 301 4.38 -29.41 13.18
CA LEU A 301 3.21 -29.35 12.29
C LEU A 301 2.18 -30.47 12.56
N GLY A 302 2.42 -31.33 13.54
CA GLY A 302 1.57 -32.50 13.83
C GLY A 302 1.69 -33.63 12.80
N LEU A 303 2.80 -33.69 12.05
CA LEU A 303 3.08 -34.70 11.03
C LEU A 303 3.89 -35.86 11.60
N ALA A 304 3.73 -37.06 11.02
CA ALA A 304 4.54 -38.22 11.35
C ALA A 304 6.02 -37.94 10.97
N PRO A 305 6.96 -37.97 11.94
CA PRO A 305 8.32 -37.50 11.72
C PRO A 305 9.25 -38.53 11.06
N ASP A 306 8.96 -39.83 11.17
CA ASP A 306 9.87 -40.88 10.69
C ASP A 306 10.16 -40.79 9.17
N PRO A 307 9.19 -40.50 8.28
CA PRO A 307 9.46 -40.31 6.86
C PRO A 307 10.36 -39.10 6.52
N PHE A 308 10.60 -38.19 7.48
CA PHE A 308 11.45 -37.01 7.29
C PHE A 308 12.93 -37.27 7.64
N VAL A 309 13.28 -38.44 8.16
CA VAL A 309 14.69 -38.80 8.46
C VAL A 309 15.50 -38.99 7.17
N THR A 310 14.91 -39.62 6.16
CA THR A 310 15.51 -39.85 4.84
C THR A 310 14.51 -39.58 3.71
N PRO A 311 14.02 -38.33 3.58
CA PRO A 311 12.90 -38.02 2.69
C PRO A 311 13.23 -38.23 1.21
N THR A 312 14.51 -38.25 0.85
CA THR A 312 15.01 -38.50 -0.50
C THR A 312 15.08 -40.00 -0.86
N ALA A 313 14.86 -40.90 0.10
CA ALA A 313 14.87 -42.35 -0.15
C ALA A 313 13.61 -42.82 -0.90
N ASP A 314 12.53 -42.05 -0.88
CA ASP A 314 11.31 -42.36 -1.62
C ASP A 314 11.47 -42.03 -3.12
N PRO A 315 11.44 -43.04 -4.02
CA PRO A 315 11.59 -42.82 -5.45
C PRO A 315 10.44 -42.01 -6.07
N GLN A 316 9.23 -42.05 -5.50
CA GLN A 316 8.08 -41.28 -5.98
C GLN A 316 8.25 -39.79 -5.67
N VAL A 317 8.70 -39.45 -4.46
CA VAL A 317 9.06 -38.08 -4.08
C VAL A 317 10.12 -37.52 -5.03
N MET A 318 11.18 -38.30 -5.26
CA MET A 318 12.27 -37.88 -6.14
C MET A 318 11.85 -37.79 -7.61
N ALA A 319 10.87 -38.58 -8.05
CA ALA A 319 10.34 -38.51 -9.42
C ALA A 319 9.61 -37.18 -9.66
N VAL A 320 8.81 -36.69 -8.71
CA VAL A 320 8.13 -35.39 -8.82
C VAL A 320 9.15 -34.25 -8.91
N ILE A 321 10.17 -34.25 -8.05
CA ILE A 321 11.20 -33.21 -8.03
C ILE A 321 11.98 -33.18 -9.36
N ARG A 322 12.39 -34.35 -9.86
CA ARG A 322 13.10 -34.45 -11.15
C ARG A 322 12.22 -34.01 -12.32
N ARG A 323 10.95 -34.41 -12.32
CA ARG A 323 10.00 -34.02 -13.36
C ARG A 323 9.82 -32.52 -13.41
N ASP A 324 9.53 -31.88 -12.27
CA ASP A 324 9.33 -30.44 -12.21
C ASP A 324 10.59 -29.67 -12.64
N GLN A 325 11.77 -30.12 -12.21
CA GLN A 325 13.03 -29.50 -12.65
C GLN A 325 13.24 -29.66 -14.16
N ALA A 326 13.05 -30.88 -14.70
CA ALA A 326 13.20 -31.15 -16.13
C ALA A 326 12.21 -30.34 -16.98
N GLU A 327 10.97 -30.20 -16.53
CA GLU A 327 9.96 -29.37 -17.18
C GLU A 327 10.38 -27.89 -17.17
N GLY A 328 10.91 -27.38 -16.06
CA GLY A 328 11.43 -26.02 -16.01
C GLY A 328 12.60 -25.81 -16.99
N VAL A 329 13.51 -26.78 -17.09
CA VAL A 329 14.62 -26.75 -18.07
C VAL A 329 14.09 -26.78 -19.50
N GLN A 330 13.08 -27.61 -19.80
CA GLN A 330 12.43 -27.67 -21.10
C GLN A 330 11.79 -26.33 -21.50
N TRP A 331 11.20 -25.62 -20.55
CA TRP A 331 10.67 -24.27 -20.74
C TRP A 331 11.74 -23.18 -20.73
N GLY A 332 13.03 -23.53 -20.62
CA GLY A 332 14.13 -22.57 -20.66
C GLY A 332 14.23 -21.69 -19.41
N ILE A 333 13.72 -22.15 -18.27
CA ILE A 333 13.91 -21.50 -16.98
C ILE A 333 15.40 -21.57 -16.62
N ARG A 334 15.98 -20.43 -16.23
CA ARG A 334 17.41 -20.33 -15.88
C ARG A 334 17.67 -19.80 -14.48
N ALA A 335 16.62 -19.37 -13.79
CA ALA A 335 16.72 -18.76 -12.48
C ALA A 335 15.42 -18.95 -11.69
N THR A 336 15.56 -18.97 -10.37
CA THR A 336 14.44 -18.99 -9.42
C THR A 336 14.37 -17.67 -8.65
N PRO A 337 13.17 -17.19 -8.30
CA PRO A 337 11.88 -17.74 -8.70
C PRO A 337 11.60 -17.40 -10.17
N THR A 338 10.94 -18.31 -10.88
CA THR A 338 10.25 -17.98 -12.14
C THR A 338 8.79 -18.32 -11.98
N THR A 339 7.91 -17.36 -12.21
CA THR A 339 6.46 -17.53 -12.06
C THR A 339 5.78 -17.35 -13.41
N PHE A 340 4.90 -18.27 -13.78
CA PHE A 340 3.98 -18.09 -14.90
C PHE A 340 2.63 -17.66 -14.35
N LEU A 341 2.20 -16.46 -14.74
CA LEU A 341 0.90 -15.90 -14.40
C LEU A 341 -0.01 -16.07 -15.63
N ASN A 342 -0.98 -16.98 -15.57
CA ASN A 342 -1.84 -17.36 -16.71
C ASN A 342 -1.05 -17.56 -18.03
N GLY A 343 0.12 -18.21 -17.93
CA GLY A 343 0.99 -18.51 -19.07
C GLY A 343 1.99 -17.43 -19.49
N ARG A 344 1.93 -16.23 -18.90
CA ARG A 344 2.94 -15.17 -19.10
C ARG A 344 4.06 -15.31 -18.08
N ARG A 345 5.31 -15.40 -18.55
CA ARG A 345 6.50 -15.62 -17.69
C ARG A 345 6.95 -14.34 -17.00
N LEU A 346 7.21 -14.44 -15.69
CA LEU A 346 7.84 -13.43 -14.85
C LEU A 346 9.10 -14.02 -14.23
N VAL A 347 10.26 -13.45 -14.53
CA VAL A 347 11.57 -13.94 -14.07
C VAL A 347 12.03 -13.14 -12.85
N GLY A 348 12.48 -13.85 -11.82
CA GLY A 348 12.93 -13.26 -10.56
C GLY A 348 11.78 -12.81 -9.67
N ARG A 349 12.15 -12.36 -8.46
CA ARG A 349 11.20 -11.78 -7.51
C ARG A 349 10.46 -10.61 -8.15
N GLN A 350 9.14 -10.61 -8.04
CA GLN A 350 8.32 -9.48 -8.47
C GLN A 350 7.90 -8.63 -7.26
N PRO A 351 7.84 -7.28 -7.41
CA PRO A 351 7.14 -6.44 -6.46
C PRO A 351 5.66 -6.83 -6.34
N LEU A 352 5.07 -6.63 -5.16
CA LEU A 352 3.64 -6.87 -4.95
C LEU A 352 2.82 -6.00 -5.91
N GLU A 353 3.30 -4.79 -6.18
CA GLU A 353 2.77 -3.78 -7.10
C GLU A 353 2.55 -4.33 -8.49
N TYR A 354 3.51 -5.09 -8.98
CA TYR A 354 3.47 -5.59 -10.35
C TYR A 354 2.47 -6.73 -10.46
N LEU A 355 2.55 -7.67 -9.51
CA LEU A 355 1.65 -8.81 -9.48
C LEU A 355 0.19 -8.39 -9.27
N ALA A 356 -0.08 -7.43 -8.39
CA ALA A 356 -1.42 -6.89 -8.18
C ALA A 356 -1.96 -6.22 -9.46
N ALA A 357 -1.15 -5.40 -10.14
CA ALA A 357 -1.55 -4.79 -11.41
C ALA A 357 -1.88 -5.85 -12.49
N TYR A 358 -1.08 -6.91 -12.60
CA TYR A 358 -1.36 -8.00 -13.55
C TYR A 358 -2.59 -8.82 -13.19
N VAL A 359 -2.80 -9.12 -11.91
CA VAL A 359 -4.02 -9.79 -11.42
C VAL A 359 -5.24 -8.96 -11.80
N GLN A 360 -5.21 -7.64 -11.61
CA GLN A 360 -6.32 -6.77 -12.00
C GLN A 360 -6.59 -6.77 -13.49
N ALA A 361 -5.54 -6.70 -14.31
CA ALA A 361 -5.69 -6.79 -15.76
C ALA A 361 -6.37 -8.12 -16.17
N ILE A 362 -5.96 -9.24 -15.59
CA ILE A 362 -6.55 -10.57 -15.84
C ILE A 362 -8.03 -10.61 -15.40
N LEU A 363 -8.35 -10.07 -14.22
CA LEU A 363 -9.72 -10.04 -13.72
C LEU A 363 -10.61 -9.17 -14.62
N ALA A 364 -10.10 -8.02 -15.09
CA ALA A 364 -10.79 -7.15 -16.02
C ALA A 364 -11.03 -7.83 -17.38
N GLU A 365 -10.03 -8.52 -17.94
CA GLU A 365 -10.17 -9.33 -19.18
C GLU A 365 -11.27 -10.39 -19.04
N LYS A 366 -11.49 -10.90 -17.81
CA LYS A 366 -12.53 -11.89 -17.49
C LYS A 366 -13.88 -11.28 -17.11
N GLY A 367 -14.04 -9.95 -17.17
CA GLY A 367 -15.26 -9.25 -16.80
C GLY A 367 -15.56 -9.26 -15.29
N ILE A 368 -14.58 -9.57 -14.44
CA ILE A 368 -14.73 -9.62 -12.99
C ILE A 368 -14.45 -8.22 -12.42
N THR A 369 -15.51 -7.45 -12.21
CA THR A 369 -15.44 -6.04 -11.76
C THR A 369 -15.77 -5.83 -10.28
N ASN A 370 -16.55 -6.74 -9.67
CA ASN A 370 -16.76 -6.73 -8.21
C ASN A 370 -15.56 -7.38 -7.52
N LEU A 371 -14.54 -6.54 -7.35
CA LEU A 371 -13.31 -6.92 -6.70
C LEU A 371 -13.56 -7.27 -5.22
N GLY A 372 -14.58 -6.73 -4.53
CA GLY A 372 -14.65 -6.81 -3.06
C GLY A 372 -13.65 -5.85 -2.44
N ALA A 373 -13.43 -5.87 -1.11
CA ALA A 373 -12.53 -4.95 -0.38
C ALA A 373 -11.04 -5.13 -0.70
N LEU A 374 -10.70 -5.08 -1.99
CA LEU A 374 -9.38 -5.31 -2.57
C LEU A 374 -8.71 -3.98 -2.78
N ARG A 375 -7.59 -3.74 -2.10
CA ARG A 375 -6.78 -2.56 -2.37
C ARG A 375 -5.88 -2.83 -3.59
N PRO A 376 -6.06 -2.08 -4.69
CA PRO A 376 -5.11 -2.05 -5.80
C PRO A 376 -3.72 -1.65 -5.34
N MET A 377 -2.70 -2.05 -6.10
CA MET A 377 -1.63 -1.08 -6.37
C MET A 377 -2.04 -0.23 -7.55
N PRO A 378 -1.91 1.11 -7.48
CA PRO A 378 -2.60 1.96 -8.42
C PRO A 378 -1.78 2.09 -9.70
N ALA A 379 -2.41 1.81 -10.84
CA ALA A 379 -2.15 2.64 -12.01
C ALA A 379 -2.81 4.01 -11.73
N GLY A 380 -1.99 5.03 -11.45
CA GLY A 380 -2.48 6.38 -11.11
C GLY A 380 -3.02 6.48 -9.68
N ILE A 381 -2.66 7.57 -8.99
CA ILE A 381 -3.01 7.86 -7.59
C ILE A 381 -4.53 7.80 -7.29
N ASP A 382 -5.37 7.82 -8.33
CA ASP A 382 -6.83 7.76 -8.27
C ASP A 382 -7.42 6.51 -7.61
N ASN A 383 -6.68 5.40 -7.56
CA ASN A 383 -7.15 4.12 -7.00
C ASN A 383 -6.71 3.89 -5.53
N LEU A 384 -6.37 4.94 -4.80
CA LEU A 384 -5.90 4.84 -3.40
C LEU A 384 -7.00 4.65 -2.35
N GLY A 385 -8.29 4.62 -2.71
CA GLY A 385 -9.40 4.16 -1.89
C GLY A 385 -9.20 4.20 -0.37
N VAL A 386 -9.06 5.40 0.21
CA VAL A 386 -9.48 5.60 1.60
C VAL A 386 -11.00 5.75 1.51
N SER A 387 -11.69 4.92 2.28
CA SER A 387 -13.15 4.81 2.40
C SER A 387 -13.92 6.07 2.02
N ALA A 388 -14.93 5.91 1.16
CA ALA A 388 -16.04 6.86 1.09
C ALA A 388 -16.56 7.15 2.51
N PRO A 389 -16.97 8.40 2.82
CA PRO A 389 -17.52 8.70 4.14
C PRO A 389 -18.75 7.83 4.37
N VAL A 390 -18.70 7.02 5.44
CA VAL A 390 -19.88 6.39 6.02
C VAL A 390 -20.87 7.52 6.31
N GLY A 391 -22.06 7.41 5.73
CA GLY A 391 -23.10 8.42 5.84
C GLY A 391 -23.40 8.79 7.29
N ASN A 392 -23.83 10.04 7.47
CA ASN A 392 -24.33 10.61 8.72
C ASN A 392 -25.30 9.63 9.43
N GLY A 393 -24.76 8.85 10.36
CA GLY A 393 -25.52 8.23 11.44
C GLY A 393 -25.47 9.17 12.62
N SER A 394 -26.60 9.80 12.92
CA SER A 394 -26.83 10.54 14.15
C SER A 394 -26.39 9.71 15.34
N VAL A 395 -25.44 10.24 16.11
CA VAL A 395 -25.11 9.74 17.43
C VAL A 395 -26.27 10.10 18.34
N ASP A 396 -27.15 9.14 18.62
CA ASP A 396 -27.96 9.19 19.84
C ASP A 396 -26.99 8.91 21.00
N LYS A 397 -26.55 10.02 21.62
CA LYS A 397 -26.03 10.02 22.97
C LYS A 397 -27.25 9.90 23.88
N ASP A 398 -27.49 8.72 24.44
CA ASP A 398 -28.03 8.53 25.80
C ASP A 398 -28.13 7.03 26.12
N ALA A 399 -27.34 6.62 27.12
CA ALA A 399 -27.58 5.54 28.09
C ALA A 399 -26.27 4.85 28.47
N ALA A 400 -25.61 5.42 29.48
CA ALA A 400 -24.61 4.74 30.27
C ALA A 400 -25.26 3.69 31.19
N CYS A 401 -24.48 2.65 31.49
CA CYS A 401 -24.44 1.91 32.76
C CYS A 401 -25.75 1.36 33.35
N GLU A 402 -25.91 0.03 33.36
CA GLU A 402 -25.97 -0.75 34.61
C GLU A 402 -25.90 -2.27 34.37
N ARG A 403 -25.17 -2.95 35.25
CA ARG A 403 -25.10 -4.41 35.39
C ARG A 403 -26.33 -4.90 36.15
N SER A 404 -26.91 -6.04 35.77
CA SER A 404 -27.46 -7.00 36.75
C SER A 404 -27.73 -8.38 36.13
N LEU A 405 -27.41 -9.40 36.93
CA LEU A 405 -27.51 -10.84 36.73
C LEU A 405 -28.98 -11.36 36.62
N PRO A 406 -29.22 -12.61 36.18
CA PRO A 406 -30.55 -13.12 35.88
C PRO A 406 -31.28 -13.63 37.15
N PRO A 407 -32.63 -13.69 37.17
CA PRO A 407 -33.32 -14.41 38.23
C PRO A 407 -33.49 -15.89 37.87
N THR A 408 -33.14 -16.73 38.84
CA THR A 408 -33.58 -18.10 39.04
C THR A 408 -35.06 -18.13 39.48
N GLY A 409 -35.78 -19.22 39.18
CA GLY A 409 -36.85 -19.71 40.06
C GLY A 409 -38.18 -20.17 39.43
N ALA A 410 -38.27 -21.50 39.25
CA ALA A 410 -39.38 -22.38 39.62
C ALA A 410 -40.74 -22.36 38.87
N GLY A 411 -41.07 -23.53 38.27
CA GLY A 411 -42.19 -24.33 38.79
C GLY A 411 -43.25 -24.85 37.80
N LYS A 412 -43.22 -26.18 37.54
CA LYS A 412 -44.35 -27.10 37.24
C LYS A 412 -45.09 -26.86 35.90
N GLN A 413 -45.50 -27.84 35.09
CA GLN A 413 -46.08 -29.16 35.39
C GLN A 413 -46.10 -30.02 34.10
N VAL A 414 -45.91 -31.33 34.26
CA VAL A 414 -46.16 -32.38 33.25
C VAL A 414 -47.66 -32.70 33.22
N PRO A 415 -48.20 -33.17 32.08
CA PRO A 415 -49.03 -34.36 32.15
C PRO A 415 -48.57 -35.45 31.17
N ALA A 416 -48.53 -36.67 31.69
CA ALA A 416 -48.47 -37.90 30.93
C ALA A 416 -49.86 -38.24 30.38
N SER A 417 -49.93 -38.80 29.17
CA SER A 417 -50.60 -40.09 28.93
C SER A 417 -50.56 -40.53 27.46
N LYS A 418 -50.17 -41.81 27.26
CA LYS A 418 -50.78 -42.82 26.37
C LYS A 418 -50.84 -42.46 24.87
N ASN A 419 -50.19 -43.17 23.95
CA ASN A 419 -50.17 -44.63 23.71
C ASN A 419 -48.93 -45.04 22.94
#